data_AF-A0A4U1IH37-F1
#
_entry.id   AF-A0A4U1IH37-F1
#
_cell.length_a   1.000
_cell.length_b   1.000
_cell.length_c   1.000
_cell.angle_alpha   90.00
_cell.angle_beta   90.00
_cell.angle_gamma   90.00
#
_symmetry.space_group_name_H-M   'P 1'
#
loop_
_entity.id
_entity.type
_entity.pdbx_description
1 polymer ?
#
loop_
_entity_poly.entity_id
_entity_poly.type
_entity_poly.pdbx_seq_one_letter_code
_entity_poly.pdbx_strand_id
1 'polypeptide(L)'
;MTSLRALQELSGNPEGFGGDLRFGETGAGAGLRGADKICATIAETSMPGAGQKPWRAFLSATAGEDGQQVNARDRIGEGPWYDRLGRLLAANKTDLLKERPAGADAAIINDFPNEDGVPNHQPDPNQGQVDNHDMLTGTNDEGALFSATATCKDWTSNLGDLASEGRPRVGHSWPRFGGGGGGGPGGGDGSAANWMSSLNESGCAPGVNLIEMGGPLPGSVTVGSGGGYGGFYCFSLVP
;
A
#
# COMPACT_ATOMS: atom_id res chain seq x y z
N MET A 1 8.45 -0.31 0.02
CA MET A 1 7.12 -0.27 -0.65
C MET A 1 7.30 -0.40 -2.15
N THR A 2 6.23 -0.57 -2.93
CA THR A 2 6.30 -0.56 -4.40
C THR A 2 6.37 0.87 -4.93
N SER A 3 7.11 1.12 -6.01
CA SER A 3 7.12 2.41 -6.72
C SER A 3 6.09 2.45 -7.84
N LEU A 4 5.69 3.66 -8.24
CA LEU A 4 4.83 3.88 -9.41
C LEU A 4 5.43 3.24 -10.67
N ARG A 5 6.74 3.43 -10.88
CA ARG A 5 7.44 2.90 -12.05
C ARG A 5 7.32 1.38 -12.13
N ALA A 6 7.63 0.67 -11.04
CA ALA A 6 7.55 -0.78 -11.03
C ALA A 6 6.12 -1.28 -11.24
N LEU A 7 5.12 -0.60 -10.67
CA LEU A 7 3.72 -0.97 -10.88
C LEU A 7 3.27 -0.74 -12.33
N GLN A 8 3.70 0.36 -12.97
CA GLN A 8 3.42 0.62 -14.39
C GLN A 8 4.10 -0.42 -15.31
N GLU A 9 5.36 -0.76 -15.03
CA GLU A 9 6.11 -1.75 -15.80
C GLU A 9 5.45 -3.13 -15.73
N LEU A 10 5.02 -3.56 -14.53
CA LEU A 10 4.41 -4.89 -14.34
C LEU A 10 2.95 -4.98 -14.78
N SER A 11 2.18 -3.88 -14.67
CA SER A 11 0.79 -3.86 -15.14
C SER A 11 0.69 -3.69 -16.65
N GLY A 12 1.71 -3.11 -17.29
CA GLY A 12 1.64 -2.65 -18.67
C GLY A 12 0.69 -1.46 -18.87
N ASN A 13 0.30 -0.77 -17.78
CA ASN A 13 -0.62 0.35 -17.77
C ASN A 13 0.04 1.57 -17.11
N PRO A 14 0.08 2.75 -17.77
CA PRO A 14 0.61 3.97 -17.15
C PRO A 14 -0.13 4.40 -15.88
N GLU A 15 -1.35 3.92 -15.63
CA GLU A 15 -2.11 4.18 -14.42
C GLU A 15 -1.95 3.10 -13.32
N GLY A 16 -1.05 2.13 -13.54
CA GLY A 16 -0.80 1.04 -12.59
C GLY A 16 -1.88 -0.05 -12.62
N PHE A 17 -2.00 -0.79 -11.51
CA PHE A 17 -2.92 -1.93 -11.40
C PHE A 17 -4.36 -1.54 -11.03
N GLY A 18 -4.57 -0.41 -10.37
CA GLY A 18 -5.82 -0.18 -9.64
C GLY A 18 -5.93 -1.12 -8.43
N GLY A 19 -7.14 -1.58 -8.15
CA GLY A 19 -7.44 -2.57 -7.12
C GLY A 19 -7.29 -4.03 -7.56
N ASP A 20 -7.00 -4.32 -8.83
CA ASP A 20 -6.84 -5.69 -9.32
C ASP A 20 -5.37 -6.11 -9.31
N LEU A 21 -4.97 -6.79 -8.25
CA LEU A 21 -3.59 -7.19 -8.01
C LEU A 21 -3.31 -8.63 -8.41
N ARG A 22 -4.21 -9.29 -9.16
CA ARG A 22 -4.11 -10.73 -9.46
C ARG A 22 -2.82 -11.14 -10.17
N PHE A 23 -2.20 -10.30 -10.99
CA PHE A 23 -0.89 -10.53 -11.61
C PHE A 23 -0.62 -11.99 -12.10
N GLY A 24 -1.52 -12.47 -12.95
CA GLY A 24 -1.44 -13.82 -13.54
C GLY A 24 -1.92 -14.95 -12.62
N GLU A 25 -2.40 -14.65 -11.42
CA GLU A 25 -3.08 -15.59 -10.53
C GLU A 25 -4.59 -15.65 -10.83
N THR A 26 -5.19 -16.81 -10.58
CA THR A 26 -6.63 -17.05 -10.75
C THR A 26 -7.20 -17.88 -9.59
N GLY A 27 -8.51 -17.87 -9.40
CA GLY A 27 -9.18 -18.66 -8.34
C GLY A 27 -9.21 -17.99 -6.97
N ALA A 28 -9.54 -18.76 -5.93
CA ALA A 28 -9.66 -18.29 -4.55
C ALA A 28 -8.36 -17.60 -4.09
N GLY A 29 -8.43 -16.42 -3.45
CA GLY A 29 -7.25 -15.71 -2.96
C GLY A 29 -6.33 -15.11 -4.04
N ALA A 30 -6.74 -15.08 -5.32
CA ALA A 30 -5.89 -14.64 -6.43
C ALA A 30 -5.37 -13.20 -6.28
N GLY A 31 -6.15 -12.28 -5.71
CA GLY A 31 -5.70 -10.90 -5.49
C GLY A 31 -4.50 -10.83 -4.53
N LEU A 32 -4.56 -11.56 -3.41
CA LEU A 32 -3.47 -11.60 -2.43
C LEU A 32 -2.23 -12.33 -2.95
N ARG A 33 -2.39 -13.50 -3.59
CA ARG A 33 -1.26 -14.20 -4.20
C ARG A 33 -0.61 -13.39 -5.31
N GLY A 34 -1.43 -12.71 -6.12
CA GLY A 34 -0.95 -11.83 -7.16
C GLY A 34 -0.14 -10.66 -6.60
N ALA A 35 -0.64 -10.01 -5.55
CA ALA A 35 0.10 -8.97 -4.84
C ALA A 35 1.43 -9.47 -4.26
N ASP A 36 1.45 -10.68 -3.69
CA ASP A 36 2.68 -11.31 -3.18
C ASP A 36 3.68 -11.60 -4.30
N LYS A 37 3.18 -12.02 -5.47
CA LYS A 37 3.99 -12.25 -6.67
C LYS A 37 4.52 -10.95 -7.26
N ILE A 38 3.74 -9.88 -7.26
CA ILE A 38 4.22 -8.53 -7.61
C ILE A 38 5.38 -8.15 -6.69
N CYS A 39 5.24 -8.30 -5.36
CA CYS A 39 6.32 -8.02 -4.43
C CYS A 39 7.61 -8.81 -4.76
N ALA A 40 7.48 -10.11 -5.03
CA ALA A 40 8.63 -10.95 -5.38
C ALA A 40 9.28 -10.55 -6.71
N THR A 41 8.48 -10.21 -7.73
CA THR A 41 9.00 -9.76 -9.03
C THR A 41 9.71 -8.41 -8.91
N ILE A 42 9.14 -7.45 -8.18
CA ILE A 42 9.79 -6.15 -7.94
C ILE A 42 11.10 -6.34 -7.17
N ALA A 43 11.11 -7.18 -6.14
CA ALA A 43 12.31 -7.48 -5.37
C ALA A 43 13.42 -8.08 -6.26
N GLU A 44 13.08 -9.05 -7.12
CA GLU A 44 14.03 -9.64 -8.06
C GLU A 44 14.61 -8.61 -9.05
N THR A 45 13.77 -7.72 -9.58
CA THR A 45 14.18 -6.66 -10.51
C THR A 45 15.10 -5.63 -9.84
N SER A 46 14.78 -5.21 -8.62
CA SER A 46 15.59 -4.24 -7.84
C SER A 46 16.91 -4.86 -7.34
N MET A 47 16.89 -6.13 -6.96
CA MET A 47 18.08 -6.86 -6.50
C MET A 47 17.99 -8.33 -6.95
N PRO A 48 18.80 -8.75 -7.93
CA PRO A 48 18.83 -10.14 -8.36
C PRO A 48 19.01 -11.13 -7.20
N GLY A 49 18.15 -12.14 -7.14
CA GLY A 49 18.06 -13.13 -6.07
C GLY A 49 17.12 -12.76 -4.92
N ALA A 50 16.75 -11.49 -4.74
CA ALA A 50 15.88 -11.09 -3.63
C ALA A 50 14.43 -11.57 -3.81
N GLY A 51 13.99 -11.88 -5.04
CA GLY A 51 12.65 -12.43 -5.31
C GLY A 51 12.47 -13.87 -4.81
N GLN A 52 13.56 -14.57 -4.49
CA GLN A 52 13.50 -15.93 -3.93
C GLN A 52 13.05 -15.96 -2.47
N LYS A 53 13.07 -14.80 -1.79
CA LYS A 53 12.55 -14.69 -0.43
C LYS A 53 11.02 -14.84 -0.44
N PRO A 54 10.41 -15.34 0.64
CA PRO A 54 8.97 -15.33 0.78
C PRO A 54 8.48 -13.89 0.99
N TRP A 55 7.88 -13.29 -0.04
CA TRP A 55 7.30 -11.96 0.02
C TRP A 55 5.80 -12.01 0.33
N ARG A 56 5.34 -11.01 1.09
CA ARG A 56 3.94 -10.79 1.42
C ARG A 56 3.61 -9.31 1.26
N ALA A 57 2.56 -9.03 0.49
CA ALA A 57 1.93 -7.72 0.47
C ALA A 57 1.19 -7.48 1.79
N PHE A 58 1.30 -6.29 2.37
CA PHE A 58 0.57 -5.91 3.57
C PHE A 58 -0.86 -5.50 3.20
N LEU A 59 -1.69 -6.49 2.88
CA LEU A 59 -3.08 -6.31 2.48
C LEU A 59 -3.99 -7.24 3.27
N SER A 60 -5.11 -6.70 3.76
CA SER A 60 -6.21 -7.48 4.31
C SER A 60 -7.21 -7.88 3.22
N ALA A 61 -7.93 -8.97 3.41
CA ALA A 61 -8.98 -9.45 2.51
C ALA A 61 -10.11 -10.12 3.30
N THR A 62 -11.32 -10.13 2.73
CA THR A 62 -12.45 -10.85 3.32
C THR A 62 -12.28 -12.35 3.23
N ALA A 63 -11.58 -12.84 2.20
CA ALA A 63 -11.27 -14.24 2.01
C ALA A 63 -9.89 -14.46 1.39
N GLY A 64 -9.09 -15.33 2.01
CA GLY A 64 -7.86 -15.89 1.45
C GLY A 64 -8.12 -17.13 0.59
N GLU A 65 -7.05 -17.90 0.35
CA GLU A 65 -7.12 -19.17 -0.39
C GLU A 65 -8.00 -20.22 0.29
N ASP A 66 -8.05 -20.20 1.63
CA ASP A 66 -8.84 -21.08 2.48
C ASP A 66 -10.27 -20.54 2.74
N GLY A 67 -10.62 -19.41 2.13
CA GLY A 67 -11.90 -18.73 2.32
C GLY A 67 -12.05 -18.02 3.67
N GLN A 68 -11.00 -17.97 4.50
CA GLN A 68 -11.03 -17.27 5.78
C GLN A 68 -10.61 -15.81 5.62
N GLN A 69 -11.08 -14.96 6.53
CA GLN A 69 -10.63 -13.57 6.59
C GLN A 69 -9.11 -13.51 6.78
N VAL A 70 -8.48 -12.61 6.03
CA VAL A 70 -7.04 -12.37 6.10
C VAL A 70 -6.79 -10.97 6.65
N ASN A 71 -6.02 -10.90 7.73
CA ASN A 71 -5.51 -9.64 8.29
C ASN A 71 -4.06 -9.43 7.83
N ALA A 72 -3.74 -8.23 7.31
CA ALA A 72 -2.39 -7.92 6.82
C ALA A 72 -1.29 -8.19 7.86
N ARG A 73 -1.52 -7.83 9.12
CA ARG A 73 -0.56 -8.02 10.23
C ARG A 73 -0.14 -9.48 10.46
N ASP A 74 -1.02 -10.42 10.14
CA ASP A 74 -0.78 -11.85 10.37
C ASP A 74 0.04 -12.46 9.23
N ARG A 75 0.16 -11.78 8.10
CA ARG A 75 0.85 -12.26 6.90
C ARG A 75 2.36 -12.05 6.93
N ILE A 76 2.85 -11.01 7.60
CA ILE A 76 4.20 -10.44 7.38
C ILE A 76 5.31 -10.98 8.29
N GLY A 77 5.05 -12.05 9.04
CA GLY A 77 6.01 -12.62 10.00
C GLY A 77 6.21 -11.73 11.22
N GLU A 78 7.23 -12.01 12.05
CA GLU A 78 7.45 -11.33 13.34
C GLU A 78 8.54 -10.24 13.31
N GLY A 79 9.21 -10.06 12.17
CA GLY A 79 10.34 -9.14 12.02
C GLY A 79 11.68 -9.78 12.44
N PRO A 80 12.75 -8.97 12.59
CA PRO A 80 12.82 -7.53 12.29
C PRO A 80 12.65 -7.24 10.79
N TRP A 81 12.25 -6.03 10.40
CA TRP A 81 12.18 -5.64 8.99
C TRP A 81 13.10 -4.47 8.69
N TYR A 82 13.69 -4.52 7.51
CA TYR A 82 14.61 -3.52 7.00
C TYR A 82 14.18 -3.07 5.62
N ASP A 83 14.58 -1.87 5.24
CA ASP A 83 14.46 -1.42 3.86
C ASP A 83 15.53 -2.04 2.94
N ARG A 84 15.51 -1.63 1.68
CA ARG A 84 16.48 -2.04 0.65
C ARG A 84 17.95 -1.76 0.99
N LEU A 85 18.22 -0.76 1.82
CA LEU A 85 19.57 -0.32 2.21
C LEU A 85 19.98 -0.84 3.58
N GLY A 86 19.18 -1.69 4.22
CA GLY A 86 19.46 -2.26 5.54
C GLY A 86 19.13 -1.33 6.71
N ARG A 87 18.37 -0.26 6.49
CA ARG A 87 17.86 0.63 7.53
C ARG A 87 16.68 -0.02 8.24
N LEU A 88 16.68 0.01 9.56
CA LEU A 88 15.65 -0.65 10.37
C LEU A 88 14.30 0.05 10.19
N LEU A 89 13.27 -0.71 9.82
CA LEU A 89 11.89 -0.25 9.81
C LEU A 89 11.20 -0.54 11.15
N ALA A 90 11.31 -1.77 11.65
CA ALA A 90 10.80 -2.14 12.97
C ALA A 90 11.47 -3.44 13.46
N ALA A 91 11.69 -3.54 14.77
CA ALA A 91 12.30 -4.72 15.37
C ALA A 91 11.31 -5.89 15.54
N ASN A 92 10.02 -5.59 15.70
CA ASN A 92 8.97 -6.57 15.97
C ASN A 92 7.58 -6.00 15.60
N LYS A 93 6.54 -6.84 15.60
CA LYS A 93 5.15 -6.42 15.30
C LYS A 93 4.64 -5.30 16.21
N THR A 94 4.96 -5.33 17.50
CA THR A 94 4.47 -4.31 18.45
C THR A 94 4.96 -2.93 18.07
N ASP A 95 6.20 -2.83 17.62
CA ASP A 95 6.80 -1.57 17.15
C ASP A 95 6.29 -1.19 15.77
N LEU A 96 6.12 -2.16 14.86
CA LEU A 96 5.65 -1.93 13.50
C LEU A 96 4.21 -1.39 13.46
N LEU A 97 3.29 -1.97 14.24
CA LEU A 97 1.86 -1.67 14.21
C LEU A 97 1.49 -0.39 14.99
N LYS A 98 2.46 0.45 15.32
CA LYS A 98 2.21 1.82 15.80
C LYS A 98 1.79 2.71 14.62
N GLU A 99 1.24 3.88 14.93
CA GLU A 99 0.85 4.89 13.93
C GLU A 99 1.99 5.19 12.94
N ARG A 100 3.21 5.32 13.46
CA ARG A 100 4.46 5.17 12.72
C ARG A 100 5.32 4.12 13.43
N PRO A 101 6.09 3.29 12.71
CA PRO A 101 6.90 2.24 13.33
C PRO A 101 7.85 2.79 14.39
N ALA A 102 7.75 2.27 15.61
CA ALA A 102 8.59 2.70 16.71
C ALA A 102 10.04 2.21 16.54
N GLY A 103 11.01 3.08 16.79
CA GLY A 103 12.43 2.73 16.67
C GLY A 103 12.93 2.55 15.24
N ALA A 104 12.15 2.93 14.23
CA ALA A 104 12.59 3.00 12.84
C ALA A 104 13.77 3.97 12.69
N ASP A 105 14.62 3.71 11.71
CA ASP A 105 15.70 4.61 11.32
C ASP A 105 15.13 6.00 10.95
N ALA A 106 15.76 7.05 11.46
CA ALA A 106 15.31 8.43 11.30
C ALA A 106 15.22 8.86 9.82
N ALA A 107 15.99 8.22 8.93
CA ALA A 107 15.97 8.51 7.51
C ALA A 107 14.72 7.96 6.78
N ILE A 108 13.97 7.05 7.39
CA ILE A 108 12.80 6.40 6.75
C ILE A 108 11.51 6.50 7.56
N ILE A 109 11.58 6.78 8.87
CA ILE A 109 10.38 6.77 9.74
C ILE A 109 9.26 7.69 9.25
N ASN A 110 9.61 8.81 8.60
CA ASN A 110 8.66 9.79 8.09
C ASN A 110 8.62 9.85 6.56
N ASP A 111 9.23 8.90 5.87
CA ASP A 111 9.07 8.69 4.43
C ASP A 111 9.56 7.29 4.07
N PHE A 112 8.64 6.35 3.98
CA PHE A 112 9.00 4.97 3.69
C PHE A 112 9.63 4.85 2.30
N PRO A 113 10.75 4.12 2.17
CA PRO A 113 11.42 3.99 0.90
C PRO A 113 10.76 2.94 0.00
N ASN A 114 10.86 3.18 -1.31
CA ASN A 114 10.50 2.23 -2.35
C ASN A 114 11.51 1.06 -2.44
N GLU A 115 11.31 0.17 -3.40
CA GLU A 115 12.15 -1.01 -3.66
C GLU A 115 13.61 -0.69 -3.97
N ASP A 116 13.93 0.55 -4.34
CA ASP A 116 15.31 1.01 -4.62
C ASP A 116 15.96 1.66 -3.40
N GLY A 117 15.23 1.77 -2.28
CA GLY A 117 15.73 2.44 -1.07
C GLY A 117 15.60 3.96 -1.10
N VAL A 118 14.90 4.51 -2.09
CA VAL A 118 14.69 5.94 -2.24
C VAL A 118 13.38 6.33 -1.53
N PRO A 119 13.34 7.45 -0.78
CA PRO A 119 12.12 7.92 -0.13
C PRO A 119 10.98 8.12 -1.13
N ASN A 120 9.77 7.70 -0.78
CA ASN A 120 8.65 7.68 -1.73
C ASN A 120 8.14 9.09 -2.08
N HIS A 121 8.27 10.08 -1.19
CA HIS A 121 7.91 11.49 -1.46
C HIS A 121 8.87 12.16 -2.45
N GLN A 122 10.06 11.59 -2.66
CA GLN A 122 11.02 12.02 -3.68
C GLN A 122 11.60 10.81 -4.43
N PRO A 123 10.78 10.12 -5.24
CA PRO A 123 11.17 8.85 -5.85
C PRO A 123 12.19 9.03 -6.99
N ASP A 124 12.28 10.22 -7.59
CA ASP A 124 13.37 10.62 -8.48
C ASP A 124 14.20 11.73 -7.80
N PRO A 125 15.47 11.47 -7.42
CA PRO A 125 16.31 12.45 -6.76
C PRO A 125 16.65 13.67 -7.63
N ASN A 126 16.40 13.59 -8.95
CA ASN A 126 16.63 14.70 -9.88
C ASN A 126 15.37 15.58 -10.08
N GLN A 127 14.25 15.23 -9.44
CA GLN A 127 12.99 15.97 -9.52
C GLN A 127 12.56 16.49 -8.15
N GLY A 128 11.54 17.36 -8.17
CA GLY A 128 10.88 17.82 -6.96
C GLY A 128 10.12 16.70 -6.24
N GLN A 129 9.71 16.97 -5.01
CA GLN A 129 8.82 16.08 -4.26
C GLN A 129 7.45 15.97 -4.96
N VAL A 130 6.81 14.83 -4.79
CA VAL A 130 5.49 14.51 -5.35
C VAL A 130 4.58 13.97 -4.27
N ASP A 131 3.28 14.20 -4.38
CA ASP A 131 2.33 13.71 -3.38
C ASP A 131 1.80 12.32 -3.75
N ASN A 132 2.44 11.28 -3.22
CA ASN A 132 2.12 9.88 -3.50
C ASN A 132 2.01 8.99 -2.25
N HIS A 133 1.46 9.56 -1.17
CA HIS A 133 1.45 8.98 0.17
C HIS A 133 0.44 7.84 0.35
N ASP A 134 -0.64 7.84 -0.41
CA ASP A 134 -1.72 6.85 -0.26
C ASP A 134 -1.27 5.46 -0.72
N MET A 135 -1.30 4.53 0.24
CA MET A 135 -0.86 3.14 0.07
C MET A 135 -1.98 2.18 0.43
N LEU A 136 -2.35 1.30 -0.50
CA LEU A 136 -3.38 0.28 -0.30
C LEU A 136 -3.01 -0.65 0.86
N THR A 137 -3.97 -0.86 1.76
CA THR A 137 -3.84 -1.78 2.89
C THR A 137 -5.09 -2.61 3.13
N GLY A 138 -6.28 -2.02 2.97
CA GLY A 138 -7.53 -2.67 3.39
C GLY A 138 -7.65 -2.83 4.91
N THR A 139 -6.78 -2.18 5.69
CA THR A 139 -6.64 -2.44 7.14
C THR A 139 -7.21 -1.33 8.01
N ASN A 140 -7.67 -1.67 9.21
CA ASN A 140 -7.80 -0.71 10.30
C ASN A 140 -6.42 -0.36 10.90
N ASP A 141 -6.39 0.46 11.95
CA ASP A 141 -5.16 0.91 12.61
C ASP A 141 -4.47 -0.15 13.46
N GLU A 142 -5.08 -1.34 13.64
CA GLU A 142 -4.42 -2.51 14.22
C GLU A 142 -3.94 -3.53 13.18
N GLY A 143 -3.97 -3.18 11.88
CA GLY A 143 -3.52 -4.05 10.78
C GLY A 143 -4.45 -5.23 10.50
N ALA A 144 -5.70 -5.17 10.97
CA ALA A 144 -6.77 -6.14 10.68
C ALA A 144 -7.69 -5.62 9.56
N LEU A 145 -8.53 -6.48 8.97
CA LEU A 145 -9.47 -6.04 7.93
C LEU A 145 -10.36 -4.88 8.41
N PHE A 146 -10.37 -3.77 7.66
CA PHE A 146 -11.18 -2.59 7.99
C PHE A 146 -12.68 -2.83 7.73
N SER A 147 -13.01 -3.27 6.51
CA SER A 147 -14.37 -3.59 6.10
C SER A 147 -14.36 -4.46 4.85
N ALA A 148 -15.48 -5.11 4.55
CA ALA A 148 -15.63 -5.96 3.36
C ALA A 148 -15.61 -5.19 2.03
N THR A 149 -15.86 -3.87 2.07
CA THR A 149 -15.89 -3.01 0.88
C THR A 149 -14.61 -2.19 0.71
N ALA A 150 -13.60 -2.45 1.54
CA ALA A 150 -12.34 -1.71 1.58
C ALA A 150 -11.17 -2.42 0.87
N THR A 151 -11.46 -3.44 0.06
CA THR A 151 -10.44 -4.33 -0.54
C THR A 151 -10.60 -4.52 -2.04
N CYS A 152 -11.46 -3.78 -2.74
CA CYS A 152 -11.65 -3.93 -4.19
C CYS A 152 -11.97 -5.38 -4.62
N LYS A 153 -12.94 -5.99 -3.92
CA LYS A 153 -13.28 -7.42 -4.02
C LYS A 153 -12.06 -8.32 -3.79
N ASP A 154 -11.42 -8.15 -2.64
CA ASP A 154 -10.21 -8.91 -2.26
C ASP A 154 -9.09 -8.83 -3.31
N TRP A 155 -8.93 -7.61 -3.82
CA TRP A 155 -7.91 -7.17 -4.76
C TRP A 155 -8.01 -7.85 -6.13
N THR A 156 -9.24 -8.04 -6.60
CA THR A 156 -9.53 -8.72 -7.87
C THR A 156 -10.32 -7.87 -8.86
N SER A 157 -10.53 -6.59 -8.56
CA SER A 157 -11.39 -5.71 -9.34
C SER A 157 -10.82 -4.29 -9.41
N ASN A 158 -10.90 -3.68 -10.59
CA ASN A 158 -10.41 -2.34 -10.86
C ASN A 158 -11.27 -1.59 -11.90
N LEU A 159 -12.57 -1.86 -11.94
CA LEU A 159 -13.47 -1.27 -12.93
C LEU A 159 -13.94 0.14 -12.55
N GLY A 160 -13.75 0.53 -11.28
CA GLY A 160 -14.26 1.80 -10.74
C GLY A 160 -15.76 1.76 -10.41
N ASP A 161 -16.36 0.58 -10.33
CA ASP A 161 -17.76 0.43 -9.96
C ASP A 161 -17.91 0.48 -8.44
N LEU A 162 -18.17 1.68 -7.92
CA LEU A 162 -18.27 1.94 -6.49
C LEU A 162 -19.33 1.08 -5.79
N ALA A 163 -20.40 0.69 -6.48
CA ALA A 163 -21.48 -0.07 -5.88
C ALA A 163 -21.06 -1.52 -5.59
N SER A 164 -20.25 -2.12 -6.45
CA SER A 164 -19.83 -3.52 -6.30
C SER A 164 -18.41 -3.68 -5.77
N GLU A 165 -17.50 -2.77 -6.05
CA GLU A 165 -16.08 -2.85 -5.68
C GLU A 165 -15.77 -2.11 -4.37
N GLY A 166 -16.60 -1.13 -4.02
CA GLY A 166 -16.39 -0.29 -2.86
C GLY A 166 -15.26 0.73 -3.05
N ARG A 167 -14.58 1.04 -1.95
CA ARG A 167 -13.56 2.09 -1.86
C ARG A 167 -12.42 1.58 -0.98
N PRO A 168 -11.21 1.36 -1.52
CA PRO A 168 -10.17 0.70 -0.77
C PRO A 168 -9.66 1.56 0.38
N ARG A 169 -9.34 0.91 1.50
CA ARG A 169 -8.70 1.58 2.62
C ARG A 169 -7.20 1.72 2.34
N VAL A 170 -6.68 2.91 2.63
CA VAL A 170 -5.25 3.23 2.52
C VAL A 170 -4.69 3.73 3.85
N GLY A 171 -3.38 3.59 4.01
CA GLY A 171 -2.59 4.34 4.98
C GLY A 171 -1.54 5.20 4.29
N HIS A 172 -0.76 5.97 5.05
CA HIS A 172 0.17 6.94 4.47
C HIS A 172 1.65 6.55 4.60
N SER A 173 2.42 6.60 3.50
CA SER A 173 3.86 6.29 3.55
C SER A 173 4.71 7.35 4.26
N TRP A 174 4.22 8.59 4.36
CA TRP A 174 4.72 9.64 5.25
C TRP A 174 3.56 10.36 5.93
N PRO A 175 3.78 10.95 7.12
CA PRO A 175 2.73 11.69 7.80
C PRO A 175 2.35 12.97 7.08
N ARG A 176 1.03 13.22 6.95
CA ARG A 176 0.50 14.55 6.65
C ARG A 176 0.27 15.32 7.94
N PHE A 177 1.28 16.06 8.40
CA PHE A 177 1.12 16.97 9.54
C PHE A 177 0.36 18.24 9.10
N GLY A 178 -0.79 18.53 9.71
CA GLY A 178 -1.51 19.80 9.53
C GLY A 178 -2.73 19.77 8.59
N GLY A 179 -3.03 18.64 7.95
CA GLY A 179 -4.33 18.39 7.33
C GLY A 179 -5.29 17.83 8.38
N GLY A 180 -6.34 18.57 8.74
CA GLY A 180 -7.27 18.18 9.80
C GLY A 180 -7.85 16.78 9.58
N GLY A 181 -7.49 15.85 10.46
CA GLY A 181 -8.27 14.64 10.70
C GLY A 181 -9.64 15.07 11.23
N GLY A 182 -10.68 14.76 10.46
CA GLY A 182 -12.06 15.11 10.80
C GLY A 182 -12.55 16.43 10.20
N GLY A 183 -13.34 16.32 9.13
CA GLY A 183 -14.42 17.28 8.87
C GLY A 183 -14.35 18.10 7.57
N GLY A 184 -13.30 17.98 6.76
CA GLY A 184 -13.28 18.54 5.40
C GLY A 184 -13.86 17.56 4.37
N PRO A 185 -14.48 18.02 3.26
CA PRO A 185 -14.82 17.14 2.15
C PRO A 185 -13.52 16.57 1.56
N GLY A 186 -13.20 15.32 1.92
CA GLY A 186 -11.94 14.64 1.62
C GLY A 186 -11.14 14.17 2.85
N GLY A 187 -11.50 14.57 4.07
CA GLY A 187 -10.80 14.16 5.29
C GLY A 187 -11.06 12.70 5.66
N GLY A 188 -10.00 11.91 5.81
CA GLY A 188 -10.06 10.56 6.38
C GLY A 188 -10.65 10.52 7.79
N ASP A 189 -11.15 9.35 8.19
CA ASP A 189 -11.64 9.06 9.54
C ASP A 189 -10.54 8.50 10.46
N GLY A 190 -9.36 8.20 9.93
CA GLY A 190 -8.16 7.79 10.67
C GLY A 190 -7.18 8.95 10.87
N SER A 191 -6.07 8.65 11.56
CA SER A 191 -4.98 9.61 11.68
C SER A 191 -4.25 9.76 10.35
N ALA A 192 -4.03 11.01 9.92
CA ALA A 192 -3.26 11.35 8.73
C ALA A 192 -1.76 11.03 8.85
N ALA A 193 -1.30 10.56 10.01
CA ALA A 193 0.04 10.01 10.21
C ALA A 193 0.09 8.48 10.10
N ASN A 194 -1.06 7.79 10.21
CA ASN A 194 -1.08 6.35 10.32
C ASN A 194 -0.72 5.67 9.00
N TRP A 195 0.32 4.83 9.04
CA TRP A 195 0.83 4.17 7.84
C TRP A 195 -0.04 3.02 7.31
N MET A 196 -0.93 2.50 8.16
CA MET A 196 -1.84 1.39 7.85
C MET A 196 -3.24 1.85 7.48
N SER A 197 -3.76 2.89 8.13
CA SER A 197 -5.17 3.26 8.03
C SER A 197 -5.41 4.74 8.27
N SER A 198 -5.78 5.46 7.22
CA SER A 198 -6.04 6.91 7.26
C SER A 198 -7.39 7.26 6.62
N LEU A 199 -7.62 6.83 5.37
CA LEU A 199 -8.81 7.19 4.61
C LEU A 199 -9.24 6.07 3.66
N ASN A 200 -10.48 6.17 3.14
CA ASN A 200 -10.93 5.36 2.01
C ASN A 200 -10.73 6.16 0.72
N GLU A 201 -10.13 5.54 -0.27
CA GLU A 201 -9.90 6.16 -1.58
C GLU A 201 -11.20 6.32 -2.39
N SER A 202 -11.09 7.00 -3.54
CA SER A 202 -12.25 7.27 -4.39
C SER A 202 -12.88 6.03 -5.01
N GLY A 203 -12.08 5.01 -5.33
CA GLY A 203 -12.54 3.74 -5.87
C GLY A 203 -11.37 2.81 -6.22
N CYS A 204 -11.64 1.83 -7.06
CA CYS A 204 -10.70 0.75 -7.38
C CYS A 204 -10.08 0.84 -8.78
N ALA A 205 -10.49 1.78 -9.63
CA ALA A 205 -9.91 1.91 -10.96
C ALA A 205 -8.41 2.28 -10.89
N PRO A 206 -7.59 1.91 -11.89
CA PRO A 206 -6.25 2.46 -12.02
C PRO A 206 -6.29 3.98 -12.05
N GLY A 207 -5.31 4.62 -11.42
CA GLY A 207 -5.19 6.08 -11.43
C GLY A 207 -3.95 6.53 -10.69
N VAL A 208 -3.48 7.71 -11.07
CA VAL A 208 -2.27 8.33 -10.54
C VAL A 208 -2.57 9.80 -10.29
N ASN A 209 -2.39 10.24 -9.05
CA ASN A 209 -2.41 11.65 -8.70
C ASN A 209 -1.20 11.94 -7.82
N LEU A 210 -0.25 12.70 -8.35
CA LEU A 210 1.03 13.01 -7.71
C LEU A 210 1.08 14.45 -7.18
N ILE A 211 -0.06 15.12 -7.13
CA ILE A 211 -0.20 16.53 -6.72
C ILE A 211 -1.04 16.57 -5.45
N GLU A 212 -0.58 17.37 -4.48
CA GLU A 212 -1.31 17.67 -3.26
C GLU A 212 -2.63 18.37 -3.57
N MET A 213 -3.72 17.63 -3.46
CA MET A 213 -5.08 18.11 -3.74
C MET A 213 -6.01 17.94 -2.53
N GLY A 214 -5.46 17.69 -1.34
CA GLY A 214 -6.23 17.34 -0.16
C GLY A 214 -6.60 15.86 -0.14
N GLY A 215 -7.87 15.54 0.07
CA GLY A 215 -8.36 14.17 0.09
C GLY A 215 -8.85 13.66 -1.27
N PRO A 216 -9.46 12.47 -1.30
CA PRO A 216 -9.96 11.84 -2.52
C PRO A 216 -10.86 12.77 -3.34
N LEU A 217 -10.54 12.92 -4.64
CA LEU A 217 -11.21 13.86 -5.54
C LEU A 217 -12.69 13.50 -5.76
N PRO A 218 -13.65 14.44 -5.58
CA PRO A 218 -15.07 14.19 -5.85
C PRO A 218 -15.31 13.69 -7.28
N GLY A 219 -16.07 12.60 -7.42
CA GLY A 219 -16.40 12.00 -8.71
C GLY A 219 -15.30 11.14 -9.34
N SER A 220 -14.11 11.08 -8.74
CA SER A 220 -13.12 10.07 -9.10
C SER A 220 -13.58 8.67 -8.64
N VAL A 221 -13.02 7.64 -9.27
CA VAL A 221 -13.24 6.22 -8.94
C VAL A 221 -11.93 5.44 -8.89
N THR A 222 -10.81 6.15 -8.78
CA THR A 222 -9.46 5.58 -8.88
C THR A 222 -8.82 5.34 -7.52
N VAL A 223 -7.89 4.39 -7.49
CA VAL A 223 -6.88 4.29 -6.43
C VAL A 223 -5.89 5.45 -6.63
N GLY A 224 -5.48 6.12 -5.57
CA GLY A 224 -4.51 7.23 -5.66
C GLY A 224 -5.12 8.61 -5.89
N SER A 225 -6.45 8.75 -5.96
CA SER A 225 -7.10 10.05 -6.13
C SER A 225 -6.78 11.05 -5.01
N GLY A 226 -6.51 10.57 -3.79
CA GLY A 226 -6.15 11.38 -2.61
C GLY A 226 -4.69 11.83 -2.57
N GLY A 227 -3.84 11.29 -3.45
CA GLY A 227 -2.40 11.55 -3.50
C GLY A 227 -1.63 10.22 -3.51
N GLY A 228 -1.64 9.52 -4.64
CA GLY A 228 -1.07 8.18 -4.76
C GLY A 228 -1.21 7.58 -6.15
N TYR A 229 -0.99 6.27 -6.23
CA TYR A 229 -1.00 5.52 -7.49
C TYR A 229 -1.41 4.05 -7.34
N GLY A 230 -2.04 3.69 -6.22
CA GLY A 230 -2.31 2.29 -5.87
C GLY A 230 -1.06 1.52 -5.44
N GLY A 231 -0.06 2.22 -4.88
CA GLY A 231 1.09 1.60 -4.23
C GLY A 231 0.69 0.76 -3.01
N PHE A 232 1.56 -0.16 -2.59
CA PHE A 232 1.35 -0.97 -1.39
C PHE A 232 2.68 -1.42 -0.78
N TYR A 233 2.63 -1.95 0.44
CA TYR A 233 3.81 -2.38 1.18
C TYR A 233 4.11 -3.86 0.94
N CYS A 234 5.40 -4.17 0.76
CA CYS A 234 5.91 -5.52 0.57
C CYS A 234 6.87 -5.85 1.72
N PHE A 235 6.63 -6.96 2.40
CA PHE A 235 7.46 -7.47 3.48
C PHE A 235 8.00 -8.85 3.13
N SER A 236 9.28 -9.08 3.40
CA SER A 236 9.83 -10.43 3.37
C SER A 236 9.64 -11.12 4.71
N LEU A 237 9.31 -12.41 4.71
CA LEU A 237 9.27 -13.23 5.93
C LEU A 237 10.66 -13.71 6.36
N VAL A 238 11.68 -13.48 5.52
CA VAL A 238 13.09 -13.78 5.82
C VAL A 238 13.92 -12.53 5.49
N PRO A 239 14.10 -11.64 6.47
CA PRO A 239 14.85 -10.38 6.33
C PRO A 239 16.28 -10.60 5.86
#